data_AF-A0A9W7JK49-F1
#
_entry.id   AF-A0A9W7JK49-F1
#
_cell.length_a   1.000
_cell.length_b   1.000
_cell.length_c   1.000
_cell.angle_alpha   90.00
_cell.angle_beta   90.00
_cell.angle_gamma   90.00
#
_symmetry.space_group_name_H-M   'P 1'
#
loop_
_entity.id
_entity.type
_entity.pdbx_description
1 polymer ?
#
loop_
_entity_poly.entity_id
_entity_poly.type
_entity_poly.pdbx_seq_one_letter_code
_entity_poly.pdbx_strand_id
1 'polypeptide(L)'
;MEKLFLLVAVTMAASVSYETTGKCSPLSAAYAIESPEFRLIHFESDFEIRLYEEISWMSALVHGTSFQNSTKQGFHRLYQYLHGANRNSTHFLMTKPVLTTVIPSSRGSPPSYIVRYYLPVEYKSPPPPSAELNLQLDRWKGHCIAVRKFGGYAMDENVEKEKDGLVSSLGKRLKRVMQGVENRDYNYSIAQYNASKHPTGRLNEVWMDVSGFAAKGCPV
;
A
#
# COMPACT_ATOMS: atom_id res chain seq x y z
N MET A 1 69.36 38.86 -11.20
CA MET A 1 70.10 38.70 -12.47
C MET A 1 69.60 37.40 -13.08
N GLU A 2 68.99 37.29 -14.26
CA GLU A 2 68.82 38.17 -15.40
C GLU A 2 67.64 37.63 -16.25
N LYS A 3 66.89 38.57 -16.84
CA LYS A 3 66.33 38.58 -18.21
C LYS A 3 65.44 37.41 -18.69
N LEU A 4 64.14 37.68 -18.61
CA LEU A 4 63.23 37.85 -19.75
C LEU A 4 63.75 37.42 -21.15
N PHE A 5 63.06 36.46 -21.78
CA PHE A 5 62.81 36.50 -23.23
C PHE A 5 61.36 36.08 -23.50
N LEU A 6 60.59 37.03 -24.04
CA LEU A 6 59.33 36.80 -24.74
C LEU A 6 59.60 36.00 -26.02
N LEU A 7 58.78 34.99 -26.29
CA LEU A 7 58.42 34.66 -27.66
C LEU A 7 56.91 34.38 -27.72
N VAL A 8 56.22 35.29 -28.39
CA VAL A 8 54.83 35.18 -28.81
C VAL A 8 54.82 34.26 -30.03
N ALA A 9 54.06 33.17 -29.97
CA ALA A 9 53.68 32.38 -31.14
C ALA A 9 52.16 32.24 -31.19
N VAL A 10 51.61 32.66 -32.33
CA VAL A 10 50.21 32.87 -32.65
C VAL A 10 49.65 31.62 -33.35
N THR A 11 48.34 31.37 -33.17
CA THR A 11 47.42 30.47 -33.95
C THR A 11 47.63 28.96 -33.78
N MET A 12 46.61 28.09 -33.78
CA MET A 12 45.29 28.07 -34.44
C MET A 12 44.24 27.46 -33.48
N ALA A 13 43.03 28.03 -33.46
CA ALA A 13 41.87 27.38 -32.84
C ALA A 13 41.35 26.28 -33.78
N ALA A 14 41.47 25.01 -33.36
CA ALA A 14 40.74 23.90 -33.97
C ALA A 14 39.51 23.60 -33.10
N SER A 15 38.34 24.02 -33.59
CA SER A 15 37.05 23.62 -33.03
C SER A 15 36.80 22.14 -33.34
N VAL A 16 36.94 21.27 -32.34
CA VAL A 16 36.49 19.88 -32.43
C VAL A 16 35.00 19.85 -32.11
N SER A 17 34.19 19.73 -33.16
CA SER A 17 32.78 19.37 -33.07
C SER A 17 32.66 17.90 -32.69
N TYR A 18 32.20 17.59 -31.48
CA TYR A 18 31.82 16.25 -31.10
C TYR A 18 30.38 15.99 -31.59
N GLU A 19 30.26 15.07 -32.54
CA GLU A 19 28.96 14.52 -32.96
C GLU A 19 28.34 13.73 -31.80
N THR A 20 27.18 14.19 -31.37
CA THR A 20 26.32 13.53 -30.39
C THR A 20 25.62 12.33 -31.03
N THR A 21 26.26 11.17 -30.98
CA THR A 21 25.54 9.88 -31.11
C THR A 21 25.82 8.99 -29.91
N GLY A 22 25.54 9.52 -28.72
CA GLY A 22 25.34 8.69 -27.53
C GLY A 22 23.95 8.06 -27.61
N LYS A 23 23.89 6.78 -28.00
CA LYS A 23 22.71 5.94 -27.80
C LYS A 23 22.28 6.11 -26.33
N CYS A 24 21.14 6.76 -26.13
CA CYS A 24 20.48 6.82 -24.84
C CYS A 24 19.95 5.40 -24.59
N SER A 25 20.77 4.56 -23.97
CA SER A 25 20.26 3.37 -23.28
C SER A 25 19.13 3.86 -22.38
N PRO A 26 17.92 3.28 -22.42
CA PRO A 26 16.89 3.65 -21.49
C PRO A 26 17.44 3.35 -20.10
N LEU A 27 17.80 4.39 -19.36
CA LEU A 27 17.98 4.31 -17.93
C LEU A 27 16.67 3.70 -17.42
N SER A 28 16.77 2.45 -16.97
CA SER A 28 15.71 1.69 -16.31
C SER A 28 14.88 2.67 -15.49
N ALA A 29 13.64 2.92 -15.89
CA ALA A 29 12.68 3.52 -14.99
C ALA A 29 12.78 2.72 -13.70
N ALA A 30 13.09 3.40 -12.59
CA ALA A 30 13.08 2.76 -11.29
C ALA A 30 11.70 2.09 -11.16
N TYR A 31 11.66 0.75 -11.13
CA TYR A 31 10.41 0.01 -11.07
C TYR A 31 9.64 0.47 -9.82
N ALA A 32 8.69 1.38 -10.02
CA ALA A 32 7.82 1.83 -8.95
C ALA A 32 7.00 0.62 -8.52
N ILE A 33 7.11 0.24 -7.25
CA ILE A 33 6.28 -0.82 -6.68
C ILE A 33 4.83 -0.38 -6.79
N GLU A 34 4.04 -1.13 -7.58
CA GLU A 34 2.65 -0.82 -7.89
C GLU A 34 1.81 -0.70 -6.60
N SER A 35 0.86 0.23 -6.61
CA SER A 35 -0.06 0.49 -5.51
C SER A 35 -1.43 0.88 -6.04
N PRO A 36 -2.52 0.58 -5.31
CA PRO A 36 -3.86 0.86 -5.78
C PRO A 36 -4.06 2.37 -6.00
N GLU A 37 -4.57 2.73 -7.17
CA GLU A 37 -4.93 4.11 -7.51
C GLU A 37 -6.21 4.53 -6.80
N PHE A 38 -6.29 5.81 -6.43
CA PHE A 38 -7.46 6.38 -5.79
C PHE A 38 -7.72 7.82 -6.19
N ARG A 39 -8.98 8.24 -6.08
CA ARG A 39 -9.35 9.66 -6.06
C ARG A 39 -9.45 10.16 -4.64
N LEU A 40 -8.85 11.32 -4.37
CA LEU A 40 -9.04 12.02 -3.10
C LEU A 40 -10.43 12.68 -3.08
N ILE A 41 -11.27 12.27 -2.13
CA ILE A 41 -12.62 12.79 -1.92
C ILE A 41 -12.63 13.90 -0.87
N HIS A 42 -11.87 13.70 0.21
CA HIS A 42 -11.77 14.67 1.31
C HIS A 42 -10.37 14.66 1.89
N PHE A 43 -9.90 15.81 2.35
CA PHE A 43 -8.60 15.96 2.98
C PHE A 43 -8.72 16.80 4.25
N GLU A 44 -8.12 16.33 5.32
CA GLU A 44 -7.92 17.04 6.59
C GLU A 44 -6.43 16.97 6.97
N SER A 45 -6.05 17.71 8.00
CA SER A 45 -4.67 17.71 8.50
C SER A 45 -4.15 16.34 8.93
N ASP A 46 -5.04 15.44 9.36
CA ASP A 46 -4.70 14.16 10.01
C ASP A 46 -5.37 12.93 9.39
N PHE A 47 -6.27 13.09 8.42
CA PHE A 47 -6.83 11.98 7.66
C PHE A 47 -7.28 12.41 6.25
N GLU A 48 -7.50 11.41 5.41
CA GLU A 48 -7.98 11.55 4.03
C GLU A 48 -9.18 10.62 3.82
N ILE A 49 -10.10 10.97 2.92
CA ILE A 49 -11.08 10.04 2.36
C ILE A 49 -10.70 9.79 0.91
N ARG A 50 -10.46 8.53 0.58
CA ARG A 50 -10.03 8.08 -0.74
C ARG A 50 -11.10 7.18 -1.34
N LEU A 51 -11.47 7.41 -2.59
CA LEU A 51 -12.27 6.49 -3.37
C LEU A 51 -11.34 5.59 -4.19
N TYR A 52 -11.39 4.31 -3.89
CA TYR A 52 -10.79 3.26 -4.69
C TYR A 52 -11.89 2.67 -5.58
N GLU A 53 -11.69 2.71 -6.90
CA GLU A 53 -12.70 2.24 -7.86
C GLU A 53 -12.68 0.72 -7.97
N GLU A 54 -11.82 0.14 -8.80
CA GLU A 54 -11.67 -1.31 -8.88
C GLU A 54 -10.33 -1.76 -8.29
N ILE A 55 -10.37 -2.61 -7.27
CA ILE A 55 -9.18 -3.26 -6.72
C ILE A 55 -9.39 -4.76 -6.67
N SER A 56 -8.41 -5.51 -7.17
CA SER A 56 -8.34 -6.95 -6.95
C SER A 56 -7.32 -7.25 -5.85
N TRP A 57 -7.74 -8.05 -4.87
CA TRP A 57 -6.91 -8.54 -3.78
C TRP A 57 -6.86 -10.05 -3.81
N MET A 58 -5.71 -10.63 -3.51
CA MET A 58 -5.65 -12.01 -3.05
C MET A 58 -5.62 -12.01 -1.53
N SER A 59 -6.52 -12.78 -0.92
CA SER A 59 -6.85 -12.70 0.49
C SER A 59 -6.64 -14.02 1.22
N ALA A 60 -6.14 -13.92 2.44
CA ALA A 60 -5.89 -15.04 3.34
C ALA A 60 -6.61 -14.79 4.66
N LEU A 61 -7.65 -15.58 4.95
CA LEU A 61 -8.32 -15.57 6.25
C LEU A 61 -7.46 -16.32 7.27
N VAL A 62 -7.18 -15.69 8.41
CA VAL A 62 -6.41 -16.24 9.52
C VAL A 62 -7.21 -16.09 10.80
N HIS A 63 -7.44 -17.18 11.51
CA HIS A 63 -7.95 -17.16 12.88
C HIS A 63 -6.76 -17.07 13.83
N GLY A 64 -6.76 -16.09 14.73
CA GLY A 64 -5.63 -15.86 15.62
C GLY A 64 -5.95 -14.82 16.68
N THR A 65 -5.01 -14.56 17.57
CA THR A 65 -5.17 -13.58 18.67
C THR A 65 -4.21 -12.40 18.56
N SER A 66 -3.30 -12.42 17.58
CA SER A 66 -2.29 -11.39 17.34
C SER A 66 -2.33 -10.94 15.89
N PHE A 67 -2.40 -9.62 15.69
CA PHE A 67 -2.25 -8.93 14.42
C PHE A 67 -0.92 -9.28 13.75
N GLN A 68 0.20 -9.22 14.47
CA GLN A 68 1.52 -9.44 13.87
C GLN A 68 1.70 -10.88 13.39
N ASN A 69 1.32 -11.85 14.24
CA ASN A 69 1.42 -13.26 13.88
C ASN A 69 0.46 -13.60 12.74
N SER A 70 -0.76 -13.10 12.78
CA SER A 70 -1.76 -13.36 11.74
C SER A 70 -1.35 -12.73 10.40
N THR A 71 -0.82 -11.51 10.43
CA THR A 71 -0.25 -10.85 9.24
C THR A 71 0.88 -11.68 8.64
N LYS A 72 1.82 -12.15 9.46
CA LYS A 72 2.93 -13.00 9.01
C LYS A 72 2.45 -14.32 8.39
N GLN A 73 1.50 -15.00 9.02
CA GLN A 73 0.95 -16.27 8.53
C GLN A 73 0.16 -16.10 7.22
N GLY A 74 -0.72 -15.10 7.15
CA GLY A 74 -1.48 -14.81 5.93
C GLY A 74 -0.55 -14.39 4.79
N PHE A 75 0.40 -13.50 5.06
CA PHE A 75 1.38 -13.07 4.07
C PHE A 75 2.28 -14.21 3.60
N HIS A 76 2.63 -15.18 4.46
CA HIS A 76 3.41 -16.33 4.04
C HIS A 76 2.68 -17.16 2.96
N ARG A 77 1.37 -17.37 3.11
CA ARG A 77 0.56 -18.09 2.10
C ARG A 77 0.43 -17.29 0.81
N LEU A 78 0.21 -15.98 0.92
CA LEU A 78 0.23 -15.07 -0.23
C LEU A 78 1.59 -15.11 -0.93
N TYR A 79 2.69 -15.12 -0.19
CA TYR A 79 4.05 -15.19 -0.75
C TYR A 79 4.27 -16.47 -1.56
N GLN A 80 3.80 -17.62 -1.09
CA GLN A 80 3.86 -18.87 -1.86
C GLN A 80 3.07 -18.74 -3.18
N TYR A 81 1.85 -18.20 -3.14
CA TYR A 81 1.04 -17.94 -4.33
C TYR A 81 1.78 -17.05 -5.35
N LEU A 82 2.39 -15.97 -4.86
CA LEU A 82 3.17 -15.01 -5.65
C LEU A 82 4.38 -15.66 -6.33
N HIS A 83 4.91 -16.76 -5.78
CA HIS A 83 6.09 -17.47 -6.24
C HIS A 83 5.75 -18.82 -6.90
N GLY A 84 4.56 -18.94 -7.47
CA GLY A 84 4.23 -20.06 -8.35
C GLY A 84 3.39 -21.18 -7.71
N ALA A 85 2.96 -21.05 -6.45
CA ALA A 85 1.95 -21.95 -5.87
C ALA A 85 0.52 -21.57 -6.34
N ASN A 86 0.33 -21.66 -7.65
CA ASN A 86 -0.91 -21.41 -8.37
C ASN A 86 -0.93 -22.29 -9.62
N ARG A 87 -2.11 -22.46 -10.23
CA ARG A 87 -2.34 -23.44 -11.32
C ARG A 87 -1.35 -23.32 -12.50
N ASN A 88 -0.81 -22.14 -12.76
CA ASN A 88 0.05 -21.88 -13.91
C ASN A 88 1.52 -21.64 -13.52
N SER A 89 1.88 -21.81 -12.25
CA SER A 89 3.20 -21.45 -11.72
C SER A 89 3.62 -20.01 -12.08
N THR A 90 2.65 -19.10 -12.17
CA THR A 90 2.90 -17.70 -12.48
C THR A 90 3.59 -17.03 -11.31
N HIS A 91 4.63 -16.26 -11.61
CA HIS A 91 5.30 -15.39 -10.65
C HIS A 91 4.75 -13.97 -10.77
N PHE A 92 4.44 -13.36 -9.63
CA PHE A 92 3.91 -12.00 -9.57
C PHE A 92 4.97 -11.06 -8.98
N LEU A 93 4.96 -9.80 -9.43
CA LEU A 93 5.79 -8.76 -8.84
C LEU A 93 5.26 -8.37 -7.46
N MET A 94 6.13 -8.01 -6.52
CA MET A 94 5.69 -7.45 -5.25
C MET A 94 4.99 -6.09 -5.46
N THR A 95 3.87 -5.89 -4.77
CA THR A 95 3.11 -4.64 -4.74
C THR A 95 2.97 -4.14 -3.30
N LYS A 96 2.38 -2.97 -3.14
CA LYS A 96 2.09 -2.37 -1.83
C LYS A 96 0.69 -1.75 -1.80
N PRO A 97 0.05 -1.62 -0.63
CA PRO A 97 0.46 -2.17 0.66
C PRO A 97 0.10 -3.66 0.81
N VAL A 98 0.67 -4.30 1.83
CA VAL A 98 0.02 -5.48 2.44
C VAL A 98 -1.05 -4.96 3.39
N LEU A 99 -2.28 -5.40 3.22
CA LEU A 99 -3.43 -4.90 3.98
C LEU A 99 -3.96 -5.99 4.91
N THR A 100 -3.90 -5.78 6.22
CA THR A 100 -4.49 -6.70 7.20
C THR A 100 -5.72 -6.07 7.80
N THR A 101 -6.90 -6.62 7.51
CA THR A 101 -8.15 -6.28 8.20
C THR A 101 -8.24 -7.03 9.52
N VAL A 102 -8.49 -6.30 10.60
CA VAL A 102 -8.81 -6.84 11.92
C VAL A 102 -10.33 -6.94 12.02
N ILE A 103 -10.83 -8.15 12.26
CA ILE A 103 -12.23 -8.44 12.56
C ILE A 103 -12.31 -8.69 14.07
N PRO A 104 -12.85 -7.74 14.86
CA PRO A 104 -12.98 -7.90 16.29
C PRO A 104 -13.77 -9.15 16.66
N SER A 105 -13.46 -9.70 17.83
CA SER A 105 -14.23 -10.77 18.44
C SER A 105 -15.69 -10.36 18.60
N SER A 106 -16.62 -11.15 18.05
CA SER A 106 -18.06 -10.97 18.31
C SER A 106 -18.62 -12.21 18.99
N ARG A 107 -19.44 -12.00 20.03
CA ARG A 107 -20.29 -13.04 20.65
C ARG A 107 -19.54 -14.35 20.99
N GLY A 108 -18.36 -14.24 21.60
CA GLY A 108 -17.58 -15.40 22.06
C GLY A 108 -16.68 -16.06 21.00
N SER A 109 -16.63 -15.53 19.77
CA SER A 109 -15.66 -15.98 18.76
C SER A 109 -14.32 -15.27 18.93
N PRO A 110 -13.18 -15.95 18.71
CA PRO A 110 -11.87 -15.27 18.68
C PRO A 110 -11.81 -14.27 17.53
N PRO A 111 -10.89 -13.28 17.59
CA PRO A 111 -10.74 -12.33 16.50
C PRO A 111 -10.23 -13.06 15.26
N SER A 112 -10.53 -12.48 14.11
CA SER A 112 -10.09 -13.01 12.82
C SER A 112 -9.42 -11.91 12.01
N TYR A 113 -8.52 -12.31 11.13
CA TYR A 113 -7.74 -11.39 10.33
C TYR A 113 -7.84 -11.78 8.86
N ILE A 114 -8.01 -10.79 7.99
CA ILE A 114 -7.90 -11.02 6.55
C ILE A 114 -6.68 -10.26 6.05
N VAL A 115 -5.66 -11.01 5.66
CA VAL A 115 -4.43 -10.46 5.09
C VAL A 115 -4.58 -10.44 3.58
N ARG A 116 -4.31 -9.30 2.96
CA ARG A 116 -4.51 -9.08 1.53
C ARG A 116 -3.24 -8.59 0.85
N TYR A 117 -3.03 -9.10 -0.36
CA TYR A 117 -2.04 -8.64 -1.30
C TYR A 117 -2.74 -8.00 -2.50
N TYR A 118 -2.29 -6.81 -2.88
CA TYR A 118 -2.83 -6.08 -4.02
C TYR A 118 -2.37 -6.72 -5.32
N LEU A 119 -3.30 -7.23 -6.13
CA LEU A 119 -2.97 -7.85 -7.40
C LEU A 119 -2.65 -6.79 -8.46
N PRO A 120 -1.53 -6.92 -9.19
CA PRO A 120 -1.18 -6.02 -10.29
C PRO A 120 -2.30 -5.93 -11.33
N VAL A 121 -2.57 -4.74 -11.86
CA VAL A 121 -3.68 -4.48 -12.79
C VAL A 121 -3.58 -5.26 -14.12
N GLU A 122 -2.37 -5.72 -14.48
CA GLU A 122 -2.16 -6.58 -15.65
C GLU A 122 -2.87 -7.94 -15.52
N TYR A 123 -3.10 -8.43 -14.29
CA TYR A 123 -3.76 -9.72 -14.03
C TYR A 123 -5.26 -9.57 -13.82
N LYS A 124 -6.01 -9.27 -14.90
CA LYS A 124 -7.49 -9.21 -14.85
C LYS A 124 -8.14 -10.53 -14.43
N SER A 125 -7.50 -11.66 -14.70
CA SER A 125 -7.94 -13.01 -14.34
C SER A 125 -6.74 -13.80 -13.80
N PRO A 126 -6.36 -13.59 -12.52
CA PRO A 126 -5.18 -14.23 -11.97
C PRO A 126 -5.40 -15.75 -11.85
N PRO A 127 -4.37 -16.59 -12.03
CA PRO A 127 -4.48 -18.03 -11.87
C PRO A 127 -5.00 -18.39 -10.48
N PRO A 128 -5.87 -19.41 -10.36
CA PRO A 128 -6.37 -19.84 -9.06
C PRO A 128 -5.20 -20.34 -8.19
N PRO A 129 -5.21 -20.03 -6.88
CA PRO A 129 -4.20 -20.51 -5.95
C PRO A 129 -4.29 -22.03 -5.78
N SER A 130 -3.19 -22.66 -5.37
CA SER A 130 -3.25 -24.05 -4.93
C SER A 130 -4.17 -24.22 -3.72
N ALA A 131 -4.92 -25.32 -3.66
CA ALA A 131 -6.01 -25.50 -2.69
C ALA A 131 -5.52 -25.45 -1.23
N GLU A 132 -4.32 -25.94 -0.96
CA GLU A 132 -3.68 -25.96 0.35
C GLU A 132 -3.39 -24.56 0.93
N LEU A 133 -3.33 -23.53 0.09
CA LEU A 133 -3.08 -22.16 0.55
C LEU A 133 -4.34 -21.52 1.16
N ASN A 134 -5.53 -22.01 0.82
CA ASN A 134 -6.82 -21.46 1.25
C ASN A 134 -6.89 -19.93 1.07
N LEU A 135 -6.63 -19.49 -0.16
CA LEU A 135 -6.67 -18.08 -0.56
C LEU A 135 -7.92 -17.81 -1.39
N GLN A 136 -8.41 -16.58 -1.33
CA GLN A 136 -9.60 -16.12 -2.04
C GLN A 136 -9.32 -14.85 -2.83
N LEU A 137 -9.87 -14.77 -4.05
CA LEU A 137 -9.83 -13.57 -4.87
C LEU A 137 -10.97 -12.63 -4.43
N ASP A 138 -10.61 -11.48 -3.86
CA ASP A 138 -11.55 -10.44 -3.46
C ASP A 138 -11.52 -9.30 -4.48
N ARG A 139 -12.66 -9.02 -5.14
CA ARG A 139 -12.80 -7.88 -6.06
C ARG A 139 -13.64 -6.78 -5.43
N TRP A 140 -13.00 -5.63 -5.22
CA TRP A 140 -13.64 -4.40 -4.78
C TRP A 140 -14.11 -3.64 -6.01
N LYS A 141 -15.38 -3.20 -6.02
CA LYS A 141 -16.01 -2.47 -7.14
C LYS A 141 -16.13 -0.95 -6.93
N GLY A 142 -15.86 -0.49 -5.70
CA GLY A 142 -15.90 0.91 -5.34
C GLY A 142 -15.97 1.06 -3.84
N HIS A 143 -14.88 1.46 -3.19
CA HIS A 143 -14.83 1.67 -1.74
C HIS A 143 -14.30 3.07 -1.42
N CYS A 144 -15.06 3.81 -0.63
CA CYS A 144 -14.54 4.98 0.07
C CYS A 144 -13.87 4.55 1.36
N ILE A 145 -12.59 4.85 1.50
CA ILE A 145 -11.77 4.48 2.64
C ILE A 145 -11.30 5.76 3.33
N ALA A 146 -11.58 5.89 4.62
CA ALA A 146 -10.94 6.87 5.48
C ALA A 146 -9.55 6.37 5.87
N VAL A 147 -8.53 7.21 5.68
CA VAL A 147 -7.13 6.85 5.84
C VAL A 147 -6.42 7.81 6.78
N ARG A 148 -5.73 7.28 7.78
CA ARG A 148 -4.79 8.02 8.63
C ARG A 148 -3.40 7.38 8.56
N LYS A 149 -2.38 8.21 8.31
CA LYS A 149 -0.98 7.78 8.21
C LYS A 149 -0.32 7.75 9.59
N PHE A 150 0.53 6.77 9.83
CA PHE A 150 1.37 6.69 11.03
C PHE A 150 2.73 6.05 10.74
N GLY A 151 3.72 6.43 11.54
CA GLY A 151 5.10 5.94 11.42
C GLY A 151 5.40 4.74 12.31
N GLY A 152 6.60 4.19 12.18
CA GLY A 152 7.08 3.09 13.03
C GLY A 152 6.57 1.71 12.62
N TYR A 153 6.62 0.75 13.55
CA TYR A 153 6.11 -0.60 13.31
C TYR A 153 4.62 -0.67 13.67
N ALA A 154 3.82 -1.33 12.83
CA ALA A 154 2.48 -1.75 13.23
C ALA A 154 2.61 -3.01 14.10
N MET A 155 2.17 -2.92 15.35
CA MET A 155 2.30 -3.96 16.36
C MET A 155 0.99 -4.13 17.12
N ASP A 156 0.83 -5.27 17.77
CA ASP A 156 -0.37 -5.58 18.55
C ASP A 156 -0.70 -4.48 19.56
N GLU A 157 0.31 -3.81 20.14
CA GLU A 157 0.09 -2.79 21.16
C GLU A 157 -0.33 -1.41 20.62
N ASN A 158 -0.24 -1.16 19.30
CA ASN A 158 -0.48 0.18 18.75
C ASN A 158 -1.55 0.29 17.65
N VAL A 159 -1.87 -0.80 16.95
CA VAL A 159 -2.83 -0.74 15.83
C VAL A 159 -4.22 -0.28 16.26
N GLU A 160 -4.65 -0.64 17.46
CA GLU A 160 -5.93 -0.19 18.03
C GLU A 160 -5.91 1.29 18.41
N LYS A 161 -4.78 1.80 18.92
CA LYS A 161 -4.59 3.23 19.20
C LYS A 161 -4.66 4.08 17.93
N GLU A 162 -4.08 3.60 16.84
CA GLU A 162 -4.14 4.32 15.56
C GLU A 162 -5.55 4.30 14.96
N LYS A 163 -6.30 3.19 15.12
CA LYS A 163 -7.74 3.15 14.83
C LYS A 163 -8.51 4.19 15.64
N ASP A 164 -8.33 4.23 16.96
CA ASP A 164 -9.01 5.20 17.82
C ASP A 164 -8.66 6.64 17.45
N GLY A 165 -7.41 6.88 17.04
CA GLY A 165 -6.98 8.14 16.46
C GLY A 165 -7.81 8.53 15.24
N LEU A 166 -7.97 7.63 14.27
CA LEU A 166 -8.79 7.88 13.07
C LEU A 166 -10.26 8.11 13.42
N VAL A 167 -10.86 7.27 14.28
CA VAL A 167 -12.25 7.42 14.73
C VAL A 167 -12.47 8.77 15.41
N SER A 168 -11.53 9.21 16.25
CA SER A 168 -11.59 10.52 16.91
C SER A 168 -11.57 11.67 15.89
N SER A 169 -10.71 11.59 14.88
CA SER A 169 -10.60 12.59 13.81
C SER A 169 -11.90 12.67 12.99
N LEU A 170 -12.45 11.51 12.60
CA LEU A 170 -13.73 11.42 11.89
C LEU A 170 -14.88 12.00 12.72
N GLY A 171 -14.99 11.68 14.01
CA GLY A 171 -16.04 12.19 14.88
C GLY A 171 -16.02 13.71 15.10
N LYS A 172 -14.83 14.33 15.07
CA LYS A 172 -14.69 15.78 15.21
C LYS A 172 -15.12 16.55 13.96
N ARG A 173 -14.83 16.01 12.78
CA ARG A 173 -14.98 16.73 11.49
C ARG A 173 -16.18 16.27 10.67
N LEU A 174 -16.53 15.00 10.74
CA LEU A 174 -17.52 14.35 9.88
C LEU A 174 -18.56 13.61 10.72
N LYS A 175 -19.27 14.33 11.60
CA LYS A 175 -20.29 13.76 12.51
C LYS A 175 -21.33 12.90 11.79
N ARG A 176 -21.71 13.22 10.55
CA ARG A 176 -22.65 12.40 9.74
C ARG A 176 -22.10 11.01 9.42
N VAL A 177 -20.79 10.91 9.17
CA VAL A 177 -20.10 9.62 8.97
C VAL A 177 -20.15 8.79 10.27
N MET A 178 -20.14 9.45 11.43
CA MET A 178 -20.24 8.80 12.73
C MET A 178 -21.66 8.73 13.33
N GLN A 179 -22.72 9.11 12.60
CA GLN A 179 -24.11 9.06 13.10
C GLN A 179 -24.82 7.73 12.77
N GLY A 180 -24.29 6.92 11.85
CA GLY A 180 -24.75 5.54 11.62
C GLY A 180 -24.01 4.49 12.47
N VAL A 181 -23.38 4.94 13.56
CA VAL A 181 -22.22 4.30 14.21
C VAL A 181 -22.55 4.10 15.70
N GLU A 182 -23.57 3.28 15.98
CA GLU A 182 -23.99 2.94 17.35
C GLU A 182 -23.26 1.73 17.95
N ASN A 183 -22.36 1.06 17.21
CA ASN A 183 -21.62 -0.10 17.71
C ASN A 183 -20.12 0.04 17.46
N ARG A 184 -19.32 0.08 18.54
CA ARG A 184 -17.86 0.32 18.52
C ARG A 184 -17.03 -0.79 17.85
N ASP A 185 -17.67 -1.84 17.33
CA ASP A 185 -17.03 -2.98 16.68
C ASP A 185 -16.76 -2.70 15.18
N TYR A 186 -15.94 -1.68 14.90
CA TYR A 186 -15.52 -1.40 13.53
C TYR A 186 -14.42 -2.35 13.10
N ASN A 187 -14.65 -3.03 11.97
CA ASN A 187 -13.54 -3.59 11.22
C ASN A 187 -12.67 -2.44 10.72
N TYR A 188 -11.38 -2.54 10.95
CA TYR A 188 -10.38 -1.61 10.43
C TYR A 188 -9.26 -2.42 9.80
N SER A 189 -8.51 -1.78 8.91
CA SER A 189 -7.37 -2.42 8.27
C SER A 189 -6.10 -1.63 8.49
N ILE A 190 -4.99 -2.33 8.57
CA ILE A 190 -3.65 -1.73 8.60
C ILE A 190 -2.98 -2.00 7.26
N ALA A 191 -2.63 -0.95 6.55
CA ALA A 191 -1.87 -1.00 5.31
C ALA A 191 -0.39 -0.77 5.62
N GLN A 192 0.45 -1.76 5.33
CA GLN A 192 1.90 -1.71 5.57
C GLN A 192 2.64 -1.61 4.23
N TYR A 193 3.38 -0.52 4.03
CA TYR A 193 4.03 -0.22 2.74
C TYR A 193 5.48 -0.69 2.64
N ASN A 194 6.15 -0.90 3.78
CA ASN A 194 7.57 -1.19 3.81
C ASN A 194 7.84 -2.68 4.08
N ALA A 195 8.78 -3.27 3.34
CA ALA A 195 9.33 -4.58 3.65
C ALA A 195 10.01 -4.62 5.04
N SER A 196 10.16 -5.81 5.61
CA SER A 196 10.78 -6.03 6.93
C SER A 196 12.20 -5.48 7.05
N LYS A 197 12.95 -5.42 5.94
CA LYS A 197 14.33 -4.91 5.87
C LYS A 197 14.49 -3.39 6.09
N HIS A 198 13.39 -2.63 6.20
CA HIS A 198 13.43 -1.17 6.41
C HIS A 198 13.22 -0.83 7.89
N PRO A 199 14.29 -0.54 8.66
CA PRO A 199 14.17 -0.32 10.11
C PRO A 199 13.59 1.04 10.49
N THR A 200 13.75 2.07 9.64
CA THR A 200 13.30 3.46 9.88
C THR A 200 12.49 3.97 8.68
N GLY A 201 11.82 5.11 8.83
CA GLY A 201 11.03 5.72 7.75
C GLY A 201 9.85 4.86 7.28
N ARG A 202 9.35 3.98 8.17
CA ARG A 202 8.22 3.11 7.87
C ARG A 202 6.94 3.94 7.77
N LEU A 203 6.18 3.72 6.70
CA LEU A 203 4.85 4.25 6.45
C LEU A 203 3.85 3.12 6.64
N ASN A 204 2.91 3.33 7.56
CA ASN A 204 1.71 2.54 7.65
C ASN A 204 0.49 3.46 7.61
N GLU A 205 -0.66 2.86 7.33
CA GLU A 205 -1.93 3.57 7.34
C GLU A 205 -2.99 2.74 8.05
N VAL A 206 -3.88 3.40 8.77
CA VAL A 206 -5.14 2.80 9.24
C VAL A 206 -6.23 3.16 8.25
N TRP A 207 -6.97 2.15 7.83
CA TRP A 207 -8.03 2.22 6.83
C TRP A 207 -9.36 1.82 7.49
N MET A 208 -10.39 2.62 7.26
CA MET A 208 -11.77 2.30 7.63
C MET A 208 -12.67 2.48 6.41
N ASP A 209 -13.48 1.46 6.11
CA ASP A 209 -14.47 1.57 5.05
C ASP A 209 -15.58 2.53 5.48
N VAL A 210 -15.78 3.57 4.70
CA VAL A 210 -16.78 4.61 4.91
C VAL A 210 -17.77 4.73 3.74
N SER A 211 -17.83 3.74 2.85
CA SER A 211 -18.71 3.73 1.66
C SER A 211 -20.20 3.86 2.03
N GLY A 212 -20.61 3.22 3.14
CA GLY A 212 -21.99 3.32 3.64
C GLY A 212 -22.35 4.67 4.27
N PHE A 213 -21.41 5.60 4.38
CA PHE A 213 -21.67 6.94 4.88
C PHE A 213 -21.71 7.92 3.71
N ALA A 214 -22.77 8.71 3.64
CA ALA A 214 -23.06 9.65 2.55
C ALA A 214 -22.09 10.85 2.46
N ALA A 215 -20.77 10.60 2.47
CA ALA A 215 -19.79 11.56 2.01
C ALA A 215 -20.02 11.77 0.50
N LYS A 216 -20.17 13.03 0.11
CA LYS A 216 -20.43 13.41 -1.28
C LYS A 216 -19.32 12.86 -2.18
N GLY A 217 -19.67 11.99 -3.13
CA GLY A 217 -18.72 11.35 -4.03
C GLY A 217 -18.37 9.89 -3.71
N CYS A 218 -18.89 9.35 -2.60
CA CYS A 218 -18.81 7.91 -2.30
C CYS A 218 -19.96 7.13 -2.95
N PRO A 219 -19.71 5.91 -3.44
CA PRO A 219 -20.78 5.03 -3.91
C PRO A 219 -21.69 4.66 -2.73
N VAL A 220 -22.99 4.58 -2.99
CA VAL A 220 -24.04 4.21 -2.02
C VAL A 220 -24.32 2.73 -2.09
#